data_AF-A0A2E9CYT0-F1
#
_entry.id   AF-A0A2E9CYT0-F1
#
_cell.length_a   1.000
_cell.length_b   1.000
_cell.length_c   1.000
_cell.angle_alpha   90.00
_cell.angle_beta   90.00
_cell.angle_gamma   90.00
#
_symmetry.space_group_name_H-M   'P 1'
#
loop_
_entity.id
_entity.type
_entity.pdbx_description
1 polymer ?
#
loop_
_entity_poly.entity_id
_entity_poly.type
_entity_poly.pdbx_seq_one_letter_code
_entity_poly.pdbx_strand_id
1 'polypeptide(L)' 'MDKQLIFSEIESMIFDIETSIKSLANSREYIAEDNYSRAFTKLAEIEIELQTLAGRVAYIKSSL' A
#
# COMPACT_ATOMS: atom_id res chain seq x y z
N MET A 1 12.06 6.48 -18.67
CA MET A 1 11.16 5.30 -18.89
C MET A 1 10.20 5.61 -20.02
N ASP A 2 9.70 4.60 -20.73
CA ASP A 2 8.63 4.79 -21.70
C ASP A 2 7.34 5.27 -20.99
N LYS A 3 6.59 6.18 -21.63
CA LYS A 3 5.40 6.77 -21.02
C LYS A 3 4.31 5.73 -20.73
N GLN A 4 4.09 4.74 -21.61
CA GLN A 4 3.11 3.68 -21.36
C GLN A 4 3.50 2.82 -20.16
N LEU A 5 4.80 2.54 -19.99
CA LEU A 5 5.29 1.83 -18.81
C LEU A 5 5.06 2.61 -17.52
N ILE A 6 5.29 3.93 -17.53
CA ILE A 6 5.00 4.79 -16.37
C ILE A 6 3.50 4.77 -16.04
N PHE A 7 2.62 4.87 -17.04
CA PHE A 7 1.18 4.82 -16.82
C PHE A 7 0.73 3.48 -16.23
N SER A 8 1.17 2.36 -16.79
CA SER A 8 0.83 1.03 -16.29
C SER A 8 1.33 0.81 -14.85
N GLU A 9 2.51 1.33 -14.52
CA GLU A 9 3.03 1.27 -13.16
C GLU A 9 2.17 2.07 -12.18
N ILE A 10 1.76 3.29 -12.56
CA ILE A 10 0.86 4.11 -11.75
C ILE A 10 -0.49 3.41 -11.54
N GLU A 11 -1.07 2.79 -12.56
CA GLU A 11 -2.33 2.03 -12.43
C GLU A 11 -2.18 0.85 -11.44
N SER A 12 -1.07 0.09 -11.53
CA SER A 12 -0.78 -0.96 -10.57
C SER A 12 -0.62 -0.42 -9.15
N MET A 13 0.06 0.71 -8.97
CA MET A 13 0.22 1.34 -7.66
C MET A 13 -1.11 1.79 -7.06
N ILE A 14 -2.03 2.31 -7.88
CA ILE A 14 -3.38 2.67 -7.45
C ILE A 14 -4.13 1.45 -6.93
N PHE A 15 -4.07 0.33 -7.66
CA PHE A 15 -4.69 -0.93 -7.23
C PHE A 15 -4.15 -1.44 -5.88
N ASP A 16 -2.84 -1.34 -5.68
CA ASP A 16 -2.21 -1.74 -4.42
C ASP A 16 -2.64 -0.84 -3.27
N ILE A 17 -2.73 0.48 -3.50
CA ILE A 17 -3.26 1.43 -2.50
C ILE A 17 -4.71 1.08 -2.12
N GLU A 18 -5.56 0.78 -3.10
CA GLU A 18 -6.95 0.37 -2.82
C GLU A 18 -7.02 -0.91 -1.98
N THR A 19 -6.08 -1.83 -2.20
CA THR A 19 -5.95 -3.06 -1.40
C THR A 19 -5.53 -2.74 0.03
N SER A 20 -4.51 -1.90 0.23
CA SER A 20 -4.06 -1.48 1.57
C SER A 20 -5.17 -0.72 2.33
N ILE A 21 -6.00 0.08 1.65
CA ILE A 21 -7.16 0.77 2.26
C ILE A 21 -8.19 -0.24 2.79
N LYS A 22 -8.48 -1.32 2.05
CA LYS A 22 -9.37 -2.40 2.52
C LYS A 22 -8.76 -3.12 3.73
N SER A 23 -7.47 -3.42 3.70
CA SER A 23 -6.76 -4.01 4.84
C SER A 23 -6.81 -3.11 6.08
N LEU A 24 -6.73 -1.78 5.90
CA LEU A 24 -6.85 -0.82 6.99
C LEU A 24 -8.23 -0.86 7.65
N ALA A 25 -9.30 -1.05 6.87
CA ALA A 25 -10.65 -1.22 7.42
C ALA A 25 -10.72 -2.45 8.34
N ASN A 26 -10.14 -3.58 7.93
CA ASN A 26 -10.09 -4.79 8.77
C ASN A 26 -9.32 -4.54 10.07
N SER A 27 -8.21 -3.81 10.02
CA SER A 27 -7.48 -3.47 11.25
C SER A 27 -8.32 -2.61 12.19
N ARG A 28 -9.14 -1.69 11.68
CA ARG A 28 -10.04 -0.88 12.49
C ARG A 28 -11.13 -1.72 13.14
N GLU A 29 -11.66 -2.72 12.43
CA GLU A 29 -12.60 -3.70 12.98
C GLU A 29 -11.95 -4.49 14.12
N TYR A 30 -10.73 -4.99 13.95
CA TYR A 30 -10.00 -5.67 15.03
C TYR A 30 -9.76 -4.80 16.25
N ILE A 31 -9.52 -3.49 16.08
CA ILE A 31 -9.44 -2.55 17.21
C ILE A 31 -10.80 -2.43 17.91
N ALA A 32 -11.89 -2.32 17.16
CA ALA A 32 -13.24 -2.23 17.72
C ALA A 32 -13.67 -3.52 18.47
N GLU A 33 -13.08 -4.66 18.11
CA GLU A 33 -13.26 -5.96 18.77
C GLU A 33 -12.24 -6.24 19.90
N ASP A 34 -11.46 -5.24 20.33
CA ASP A 34 -10.37 -5.36 21.31
C ASP A 34 -9.28 -6.39 20.93
N ASN A 35 -9.18 -6.77 19.66
CA ASN A 35 -8.18 -7.70 19.13
C ASN A 35 -6.92 -6.97 18.65
N TYR A 36 -6.27 -6.27 19.58
CA TYR A 36 -5.13 -5.41 19.29
C TYR A 36 -3.94 -6.14 18.64
N SER A 37 -3.69 -7.40 19.01
CA SER A 37 -2.60 -8.20 18.41
C SER A 37 -2.80 -8.36 16.90
N ARG A 38 -4.01 -8.72 16.46
CA ARG A 38 -4.32 -8.83 15.02
C ARG A 38 -4.32 -7.48 14.31
N ALA A 39 -4.81 -6.44 14.98
CA ALA A 39 -4.78 -5.08 14.44
C ALA A 39 -3.32 -4.65 14.17
N PHE A 40 -2.42 -4.81 15.14
CA PHE A 40 -1.02 -4.42 14.98
C PHE A 40 -0.31 -5.20 13.88
N THR A 41 -0.56 -6.50 13.76
CA THR A 41 -0.02 -7.29 12.64
C THR A 41 -0.49 -6.74 11.29
N LYS A 42 -1.78 -6.43 11.14
CA LYS A 42 -2.31 -5.85 9.89
C LYS A 42 -1.76 -4.46 9.60
N LEU A 43 -1.60 -3.62 10.61
CA LEU A 43 -0.98 -2.30 10.44
C LEU A 43 0.48 -2.40 9.98
N ALA A 44 1.24 -3.35 10.54
CA ALA A 44 2.62 -3.58 10.11
C ALA A 44 2.71 -4.08 8.66
N GLU A 45 1.82 -4.97 8.24
CA GLU A 45 1.72 -5.41 6.84
C GLU A 45 1.42 -4.22 5.90
N ILE A 46 0.45 -3.37 6.25
CA ILE A 46 0.11 -2.17 5.49
C ILE A 46 1.31 -1.21 5.42
N GLU A 47 2.06 -1.03 6.52
CA GLU A 47 3.25 -0.17 6.53
C GLU A 47 4.31 -0.65 5.52
N ILE A 48 4.57 -1.96 5.47
CA ILE A 48 5.52 -2.56 4.52
C ILE A 48 5.07 -2.35 3.07
N GLU A 49 3.77 -2.53 2.79
CA GLU A 49 3.19 -2.28 1.46
C GLU A 49 3.36 -0.80 1.04
N LEU A 50 3.08 0.14 1.94
CA LEU A 50 3.24 1.57 1.68
C LEU A 50 4.70 1.97 1.46
N GLN A 51 5.64 1.39 2.20
CA GLN A 51 7.08 1.59 1.97
C GLN A 51 7.52 1.06 0.60
N THR A 52 6.96 -0.08 0.17
CA THR A 52 7.20 -0.63 -1.18
C THR A 52 6.68 0.30 -2.27
N LEU A 53 5.47 0.83 -2.10
CA LEU A 53 4.91 1.84 -3.00
C LEU A 53 5.77 3.11 -3.07
N ALA A 54 6.28 3.60 -1.94
CA ALA A 54 7.18 4.74 -1.90
C ALA A 54 8.46 4.48 -2.71
N GLY A 55 9.03 3.27 -2.62
CA GLY A 55 10.18 2.84 -3.43
C GLY A 55 9.89 2.87 -4.93
N ARG A 56 8.71 2.40 -5.34
CA ARG A 56 8.25 2.44 -6.74
C ARG A 56 8.08 3.87 -7.25
N VAL A 57 7.50 4.77 -6.47
CA VAL A 57 7.43 6.21 -6.81
C VAL A 57 8.83 6.79 -7.02
N ALA A 58 9.76 6.49 -6.10
CA ALA A 58 11.13 6.99 -6.18
C ALA A 58 11.82 6.53 -7.47
N TYR A 59 11.62 5.26 -7.85
CA TYR A 59 12.15 4.69 -9.10
C TYR A 59 11.56 5.33 -10.36
N ILE A 60 10.25 5.55 -10.40
CA ILE A 60 9.62 6.30 -11.51
C ILE A 60 10.24 7.69 -11.60
N LYS A 61 10.34 8.40 -10.46
CA LYS A 61 10.85 9.77 -10.40
C LYS A 61 12.32 9.87 -10.85
N SER A 62 13.16 8.89 -10.50
CA SER A 62 14.56 8.85 -10.97
C SER A 62 14.69 8.53 -12.47
N SER A 63 13.61 8.01 -13.07
CA SER A 63 13.58 7.54 -14.45
C SER A 63 12.83 8.47 -15.41
N LEU A 64 12.36 9.63 -14.91
CA LEU A 64 11.78 10.74 -15.67
C LEU A 64 12.87 11.65 -16.22
#